data_AF-G9N6Q1-F1
#
_entry.id   AF-G9N6Q1-F1
#
_cell.length_a   1.000
_cell.length_b   1.000
_cell.length_c   1.000
_cell.angle_alpha   90.00
_cell.angle_beta   90.00
_cell.angle_gamma   90.00
#
_symmetry.space_group_name_H-M   'P 1'
#
loop_
_entity.id
_entity.type
_entity.pdbx_description
1 polymer ?
#
loop_
_entity_poly.entity_id
_entity_poly.type
_entity_poly.pdbx_seq_one_letter_code
_entity_poly.pdbx_strand_id
1 'polypeptide(L)'
;EYYGYVRRIPSKDHCDKLFEFFFLHLNSLCSPLDQTFFEEQLRRWWDLAHKVLTKEGPNGLPEEIRCFPALIFQVLAIALQFISGPYKAKIDELKFGPFQTVAELSKEYSDCGVSLYNMVGNAKLTLIGVQHSSMRDWWLLNSGDLVQAWTHSSQTIRDAMAIGLHREPEIPVTSHAEELLDCLWKNEMRKRVWLNVFVFDVSAAFFQGQPMFNRLKECTVSPPVDCDIPIDRLTRIPVARSDFERPSPLTERILRLKITRRLCEIRDLEVQGPIPRDAEKVKELHNFAIEFRNTLPSFYRTPDPDTTWDVECPFVPTHREQLCFLVDAFLIALHRPYVFTRERSQRQVYDSALVILDSQERLFQAMNVSEAPIYIGCTLPTFEAAVLLAVVLISNPGRYYESFWRPYSSLKRAIHRLECIGPHLPLARFGAAILQTALSRIIQACQKA
;
A
#
# COMPACT_ATOMS: atom_id res chain seq x y z
N GLU A 1 -24.11 -21.78 -9.89
CA GLU A 1 -23.33 -20.56 -10.20
C GLU A 1 -21.92 -20.57 -9.60
N TYR A 2 -21.73 -20.85 -8.30
CA TYR A 2 -20.41 -20.95 -7.64
C TYR A 2 -19.36 -21.75 -8.45
N TYR A 3 -19.71 -22.97 -8.88
CA TYR A 3 -18.85 -23.81 -9.72
C TYR A 3 -18.43 -23.15 -11.04
N GLY A 4 -19.32 -22.34 -11.63
CA GLY A 4 -19.04 -21.65 -12.88
C GLY A 4 -17.88 -20.67 -12.73
N TYR A 5 -17.83 -19.94 -11.61
CA TYR A 5 -16.71 -19.06 -11.29
C TYR A 5 -15.46 -19.84 -10.87
N VAL A 6 -15.59 -20.84 -10.00
CA VAL A 6 -14.42 -21.65 -9.58
C VAL A 6 -13.72 -22.31 -10.77
N ARG A 7 -14.47 -22.76 -11.79
CA ARG A 7 -13.90 -23.32 -13.03
C ARG A 7 -13.13 -22.32 -13.89
N ARG A 8 -13.23 -21.02 -13.62
CA ARG A 8 -12.45 -19.97 -14.28
C ARG A 8 -11.11 -19.72 -13.60
N ILE A 9 -10.85 -20.35 -12.45
CA ILE A 9 -9.50 -20.37 -11.88
C ILE A 9 -8.61 -21.14 -12.88
N PRO A 10 -7.45 -20.58 -13.25
CA PRO A 10 -6.50 -21.26 -14.13
C PRO A 10 -6.04 -22.62 -13.60
N SER A 11 -5.32 -23.36 -14.45
CA SER A 11 -4.62 -24.57 -13.99
C SER A 11 -3.68 -24.25 -12.84
N LYS A 12 -3.43 -25.24 -11.97
CA LYS A 12 -2.52 -25.08 -10.83
C LYS A 12 -1.15 -24.49 -11.19
N ASP A 13 -0.53 -24.96 -12.28
CA ASP A 13 0.77 -24.45 -12.76
C ASP A 13 0.76 -22.93 -13.06
N HIS A 14 -0.31 -22.45 -13.70
CA HIS A 14 -0.51 -21.03 -13.95
C HIS A 14 -0.73 -20.21 -12.68
N CYS A 15 -1.52 -20.75 -11.75
CA CYS A 15 -1.70 -20.13 -10.45
C CYS A 15 -0.38 -20.03 -9.69
N ASP A 16 0.40 -21.11 -9.63
CA ASP A 16 1.68 -21.17 -8.93
C ASP A 16 2.66 -20.12 -9.48
N LYS A 17 2.77 -19.97 -10.81
CA LYS A 17 3.59 -18.90 -11.45
C LYS A 17 3.16 -17.49 -11.06
N LEU A 18 1.85 -17.23 -11.03
CA LEU A 18 1.31 -15.91 -10.68
C LEU A 18 1.42 -15.63 -9.17
N PHE A 19 1.30 -16.65 -8.32
CA PHE A 19 1.53 -16.53 -6.88
C PHE A 19 3.00 -16.29 -6.57
N GLU A 20 3.91 -17.01 -7.23
CA GLU A 20 5.36 -16.77 -7.11
C GLU A 20 5.69 -15.32 -7.47
N PHE A 21 5.21 -14.84 -8.63
CA PHE A 21 5.40 -13.44 -9.03
C PHE A 21 4.83 -12.46 -7.99
N PHE A 22 3.62 -12.73 -7.48
CA PHE A 22 2.98 -11.90 -6.47
C PHE A 22 3.78 -11.82 -5.17
N PHE A 23 4.16 -12.95 -4.57
CA PHE A 23 4.88 -12.97 -3.30
C PHE A 23 6.31 -12.45 -3.42
N LEU A 24 6.96 -12.67 -4.57
CA LEU A 24 8.33 -12.21 -4.82
C LEU A 24 8.41 -10.70 -5.06
N HIS A 25 7.48 -10.13 -5.84
CA HIS A 25 7.63 -8.76 -6.34
C HIS A 25 6.61 -7.76 -5.77
N LEU A 26 5.43 -8.22 -5.35
CA LEU A 26 4.31 -7.33 -5.04
C LEU A 26 3.93 -7.36 -3.56
N ASN A 27 3.94 -8.53 -2.92
CA ASN A 27 3.43 -8.68 -1.56
C ASN A 27 4.19 -7.78 -0.58
N SER A 28 5.50 -7.60 -0.72
CA SER A 28 6.28 -6.75 0.20
C SER A 28 5.79 -5.30 0.24
N LEU A 29 5.29 -4.75 -0.88
CA LEU A 29 4.91 -3.34 -1.03
C LEU A 29 3.88 -2.83 -0.01
N CYS A 30 2.97 -3.72 0.40
CA CYS A 30 1.98 -3.41 1.43
C CYS A 30 1.75 -4.58 2.42
N SER A 31 2.45 -5.70 2.25
CA SER A 31 2.34 -6.95 3.01
C SER A 31 0.88 -7.36 3.32
N PRO A 32 0.00 -7.41 2.30
CA PRO A 32 -1.44 -7.64 2.51
C PRO A 32 -1.73 -9.06 2.97
N LEU A 33 -0.90 -10.02 2.58
CA LEU A 33 -1.03 -11.45 2.87
C LEU A 33 0.27 -12.00 3.46
N ASP A 34 0.12 -13.00 4.32
CA ASP A 34 1.24 -13.82 4.76
C ASP A 34 1.31 -15.08 3.89
N GLN A 35 2.51 -15.37 3.39
CA GLN A 35 2.72 -16.46 2.43
C GLN A 35 2.46 -17.81 3.06
N THR A 36 2.93 -18.06 4.29
CA THR A 36 2.74 -19.33 4.99
C THR A 36 1.25 -19.64 5.18
N PHE A 37 0.48 -18.66 5.64
CA PHE A 37 -0.97 -18.82 5.79
C PHE A 37 -1.68 -19.00 4.45
N PHE A 38 -1.28 -18.26 3.42
CA PHE A 38 -1.89 -18.37 2.09
C PHE A 38 -1.64 -19.74 1.46
N GLU A 39 -0.42 -20.25 1.53
CA GLU A 39 -0.04 -21.56 0.98
C GLU A 39 -0.73 -22.72 1.71
N GLU A 40 -0.90 -22.62 3.03
CA GLU A 40 -1.69 -23.60 3.79
C GLU A 40 -3.15 -23.62 3.32
N GLN A 41 -3.78 -22.44 3.20
CA GLN A 41 -5.16 -22.32 2.73
C GLN A 41 -5.32 -22.83 1.30
N LEU A 42 -4.33 -22.54 0.44
CA LEU A 42 -4.29 -22.99 -0.95
C LEU A 42 -4.22 -24.52 -1.03
N ARG A 43 -3.35 -25.15 -0.24
CA ARG A 43 -3.25 -26.61 -0.16
C ARG A 43 -4.57 -27.24 0.30
N ARG A 44 -5.14 -26.71 1.39
CA ARG A 44 -6.42 -27.16 1.94
C ARG A 44 -7.55 -27.00 0.92
N TRP A 45 -7.59 -25.89 0.18
CA TRP A 45 -8.55 -25.67 -0.90
C TRP A 45 -8.39 -26.73 -1.98
N TRP A 46 -7.19 -26.96 -2.52
CA TRP A 46 -6.97 -27.95 -3.58
C TRP A 46 -7.32 -29.38 -3.15
N ASP A 47 -6.99 -29.76 -1.91
CA ASP A 47 -7.26 -31.09 -1.38
C ASP A 47 -8.76 -31.35 -1.14
N LEU A 48 -9.48 -30.33 -0.67
CA LEU A 48 -10.88 -30.43 -0.28
C LEU A 48 -11.85 -30.17 -1.43
N ALA A 49 -11.52 -29.21 -2.30
CA ALA A 49 -12.43 -28.69 -3.31
C ALA A 49 -12.94 -29.80 -4.23
N HIS A 50 -12.07 -30.66 -4.76
CA HIS A 50 -12.53 -31.72 -5.68
C HIS A 50 -13.45 -32.74 -5.00
N LYS A 51 -13.13 -33.15 -3.76
CA LYS A 51 -13.85 -34.22 -3.04
C LYS A 51 -15.20 -33.74 -2.52
N VAL A 52 -15.23 -32.57 -1.89
CA VAL A 52 -16.41 -32.04 -1.21
C VAL A 52 -17.34 -31.36 -2.20
N LEU A 53 -16.81 -30.56 -3.13
CA LEU A 53 -17.67 -29.87 -4.09
C LEU A 53 -18.41 -30.86 -4.99
N THR A 54 -17.81 -31.99 -5.39
CA THR A 54 -18.52 -32.95 -6.25
C THR A 54 -19.61 -33.74 -5.49
N LYS A 55 -19.49 -33.90 -4.16
CA LYS A 55 -20.41 -34.72 -3.35
C LYS A 55 -21.48 -33.92 -2.59
N GLU A 56 -21.08 -32.82 -1.96
CA GLU A 56 -21.89 -32.12 -0.94
C GLU A 56 -22.25 -30.68 -1.34
N GLY A 57 -21.73 -30.19 -2.47
CA GLY A 57 -21.95 -28.81 -2.87
C GLY A 57 -20.97 -27.83 -2.21
N PRO A 58 -21.06 -26.53 -2.53
CA PRO A 58 -20.27 -25.47 -1.88
C PRO A 58 -20.56 -25.35 -0.39
N ASN A 59 -21.77 -25.73 0.04
CA ASN A 59 -22.20 -25.67 1.43
C ASN A 59 -21.54 -26.72 2.32
N GLY A 60 -20.98 -27.80 1.76
CA GLY A 60 -20.17 -28.77 2.51
C GLY A 60 -18.78 -28.26 2.87
N LEU A 61 -18.31 -27.19 2.22
CA LEU A 61 -17.01 -26.60 2.55
C LEU A 61 -17.07 -25.80 3.86
N PRO A 62 -16.00 -25.86 4.69
CA PRO A 62 -15.78 -24.91 5.77
C PRO A 62 -15.88 -23.49 5.26
N GLU A 63 -16.47 -22.60 6.05
CA GLU A 63 -16.81 -21.24 5.65
C GLU A 63 -15.60 -20.44 5.14
N GLU A 64 -14.49 -20.47 5.87
CA GLU A 64 -13.22 -19.84 5.48
C GLU A 64 -12.73 -20.33 4.12
N ILE A 65 -12.76 -21.65 3.90
CA ILE A 65 -12.31 -22.29 2.66
C ILE A 65 -13.26 -22.00 1.50
N ARG A 66 -14.57 -21.84 1.76
CA ARG A 66 -15.57 -21.49 0.75
C ARG A 66 -15.32 -20.12 0.12
N CYS A 67 -14.84 -19.15 0.90
CA CYS A 67 -14.50 -17.80 0.45
C CYS A 67 -13.11 -17.71 -0.23
N PHE A 68 -12.22 -18.67 0.04
CA PHE A 68 -10.83 -18.63 -0.43
C PHE A 68 -10.65 -18.48 -1.97
N PRO A 69 -11.48 -19.08 -2.84
CA PRO A 69 -11.42 -18.85 -4.29
C PRO A 69 -11.53 -17.37 -4.70
N ALA A 70 -12.32 -16.59 -3.95
CA ALA A 70 -12.43 -15.16 -4.20
C ALA A 70 -11.08 -14.48 -3.96
N LEU A 71 -10.38 -14.82 -2.87
CA LEU A 71 -9.04 -14.31 -2.58
C LEU A 71 -8.03 -14.74 -3.65
N ILE A 72 -8.08 -16.00 -4.12
CA ILE A 72 -7.26 -16.47 -5.24
C ILE A 72 -7.42 -15.52 -6.44
N PHE A 73 -8.66 -15.25 -6.85
CA PHE A 73 -8.94 -14.37 -7.98
C PHE A 73 -8.35 -12.96 -7.80
N GLN A 74 -8.39 -12.40 -6.60
CA GLN A 74 -7.80 -11.08 -6.36
C GLN A 74 -6.27 -11.09 -6.43
N VAL A 75 -5.62 -12.13 -5.90
CA VAL A 75 -4.16 -12.30 -6.01
C VAL A 75 -3.75 -12.44 -7.48
N LEU A 76 -4.46 -13.27 -8.25
CA LEU A 76 -4.22 -13.42 -9.69
C LEU A 76 -4.46 -12.10 -10.44
N ALA A 77 -5.54 -11.39 -10.13
CA ALA A 77 -5.87 -10.12 -10.76
C ALA A 77 -4.77 -9.08 -10.52
N ILE A 78 -4.28 -8.95 -9.29
CA ILE A 78 -3.17 -8.05 -8.96
C ILE A 78 -1.90 -8.52 -9.66
N ALA A 79 -1.52 -9.79 -9.61
CA ALA A 79 -0.35 -10.28 -10.34
C ALA A 79 -0.39 -9.88 -11.83
N LEU A 80 -1.56 -10.04 -12.48
CA LEU A 80 -1.78 -9.64 -13.87
C LEU A 80 -1.75 -8.12 -14.11
N GLN A 81 -2.10 -7.27 -13.13
CA GLN A 81 -1.95 -5.81 -13.28
C GLN A 81 -0.49 -5.41 -13.44
N PHE A 82 0.43 -6.20 -12.88
CA PHE A 82 1.85 -5.86 -12.79
C PHE A 82 2.79 -6.73 -13.63
N ILE A 83 2.25 -7.78 -14.25
CA ILE A 83 3.05 -8.77 -14.97
C ILE A 83 3.75 -8.19 -16.20
N SER A 84 4.97 -8.66 -16.42
CA SER A 84 5.83 -8.12 -17.45
C SER A 84 7.01 -9.01 -17.83
N GLY A 85 7.76 -8.53 -18.83
CA GLY A 85 8.96 -9.19 -19.32
C GLY A 85 8.69 -10.67 -19.66
N PRO A 86 9.58 -11.59 -19.23
CA PRO A 86 9.46 -13.02 -19.53
C PRO A 86 8.24 -13.69 -18.86
N TYR A 87 7.71 -13.15 -17.76
CA TYR A 87 6.51 -13.69 -17.11
C TYR A 87 5.27 -13.47 -17.99
N LYS A 88 5.17 -12.33 -18.67
CA LYS A 88 4.03 -12.01 -19.53
C LYS A 88 3.86 -13.01 -20.68
N ALA A 89 4.97 -13.37 -21.34
CA ALA A 89 4.96 -14.35 -22.44
C ALA A 89 4.48 -15.74 -21.99
N LYS A 90 4.78 -16.12 -20.74
CA LYS A 90 4.36 -17.41 -20.14
C LYS A 90 2.89 -17.45 -19.75
N ILE A 91 2.19 -16.32 -19.79
CA ILE A 91 0.81 -16.17 -19.31
C ILE A 91 -0.14 -15.74 -20.45
N ASP A 92 0.37 -15.56 -21.66
CA ASP A 92 -0.44 -15.22 -22.85
C ASP A 92 -1.49 -16.31 -23.16
N GLU A 93 -1.24 -17.57 -22.78
CA GLU A 93 -2.18 -18.68 -22.93
C GLU A 93 -3.42 -18.60 -22.01
N LEU A 94 -3.41 -17.73 -20.99
CA LEU A 94 -4.58 -17.48 -20.14
C LEU A 94 -5.66 -16.63 -20.83
N LYS A 95 -5.31 -15.95 -21.93
CA LYS A 95 -6.25 -15.09 -22.66
C LYS A 95 -7.28 -15.95 -23.38
N PHE A 96 -8.55 -15.56 -23.30
CA PHE A 96 -9.64 -16.24 -24.01
C PHE A 96 -9.54 -16.08 -25.54
N GLY A 97 -8.80 -15.07 -26.02
CA GLY A 97 -8.54 -14.86 -27.44
C GLY A 97 -7.41 -13.87 -27.68
N PRO A 98 -6.93 -13.74 -28.93
CA PRO A 98 -5.75 -12.96 -29.28
C PRO A 98 -5.92 -11.45 -29.04
N PHE A 99 -7.16 -10.96 -28.97
CA PHE A 99 -7.48 -9.55 -28.76
C PHE A 99 -7.63 -9.16 -27.29
N GLN A 100 -7.75 -10.14 -26.37
CA GLN A 100 -7.90 -9.83 -24.95
C GLN A 100 -6.57 -9.30 -24.40
N THR A 101 -6.61 -8.12 -23.83
CA THR A 101 -5.47 -7.53 -23.14
C THR A 101 -5.28 -8.16 -21.76
N VAL A 102 -4.06 -8.12 -21.24
CA VAL A 102 -3.77 -8.58 -19.87
C VAL A 102 -4.54 -7.75 -18.83
N ALA A 103 -4.76 -6.47 -19.10
CA ALA A 103 -5.54 -5.58 -18.25
C ALA A 103 -7.03 -6.01 -18.18
N GLU A 104 -7.62 -6.41 -19.30
CA GLU A 104 -8.99 -6.95 -19.34
C GLU A 104 -9.08 -8.28 -18.60
N LEU A 105 -8.10 -9.17 -18.75
CA LEU A 105 -8.06 -10.43 -18.01
C LEU A 105 -7.91 -10.20 -16.50
N SER A 106 -7.05 -9.26 -16.10
CA SER A 106 -6.90 -8.83 -14.70
C SER A 106 -8.22 -8.34 -14.12
N LYS A 107 -8.93 -7.46 -14.84
CA LYS A 107 -10.26 -6.98 -14.46
C LYS A 107 -11.27 -8.11 -14.33
N GLU A 108 -11.30 -9.01 -15.31
CA GLU A 108 -12.18 -10.16 -15.33
C GLU A 108 -11.98 -11.04 -14.08
N TYR A 109 -10.73 -11.33 -13.71
CA TYR A 109 -10.43 -12.08 -12.50
C TYR A 109 -10.86 -11.34 -11.24
N SER A 110 -10.58 -10.03 -11.13
CA SER A 110 -11.02 -9.26 -9.97
C SER A 110 -12.55 -9.24 -9.83
N ASP A 111 -13.28 -9.12 -10.94
CA ASP A 111 -14.75 -9.17 -10.98
C ASP A 111 -15.30 -10.58 -10.65
N CYS A 112 -14.59 -11.65 -11.04
CA CYS A 112 -14.89 -13.01 -10.59
C CYS A 112 -14.75 -13.14 -9.07
N GLY A 113 -13.69 -12.58 -8.50
CA GLY A 113 -13.47 -12.56 -7.05
C GLY A 113 -14.63 -11.90 -6.32
N VAL A 114 -15.02 -10.70 -6.76
CA VAL A 114 -16.17 -9.96 -6.20
C VAL A 114 -17.47 -10.76 -6.32
N SER A 115 -17.73 -11.34 -7.50
CA SER A 115 -18.96 -12.11 -7.75
C SER A 115 -19.04 -13.34 -6.85
N LEU A 116 -17.93 -14.06 -6.70
CA LEU A 116 -17.82 -15.20 -5.79
C LEU A 116 -18.03 -14.75 -4.34
N TYR A 117 -17.35 -13.71 -3.90
CA TYR A 117 -17.47 -13.19 -2.54
C TYR A 117 -18.90 -12.77 -2.22
N ASN A 118 -19.60 -12.06 -3.12
CA ASN A 118 -20.99 -11.68 -2.92
C ASN A 118 -21.94 -12.89 -2.83
N MET A 119 -21.60 -14.01 -3.48
CA MET A 119 -22.39 -15.23 -3.44
C MET A 119 -22.23 -16.00 -2.12
N VAL A 120 -21.01 -16.02 -1.54
CA VAL A 120 -20.71 -16.85 -0.36
C VAL A 120 -20.50 -16.07 0.94
N GLY A 121 -19.98 -14.84 0.85
CA GLY A 121 -19.61 -13.97 1.96
C GLY A 121 -20.79 -13.30 2.66
N ASN A 122 -21.99 -13.31 2.06
CA ASN A 122 -23.20 -12.78 2.68
C ASN A 122 -23.70 -13.62 3.88
N ALA A 123 -23.20 -14.85 4.06
CA ALA A 123 -23.65 -15.72 5.15
C ALA A 123 -23.02 -15.33 6.51
N LYS A 124 -21.70 -15.08 6.53
CA LYS A 124 -20.88 -14.70 7.70
C LYS A 124 -19.53 -14.14 7.24
N LEU A 125 -19.04 -13.12 7.94
CA LEU A 125 -17.79 -12.43 7.64
C LEU A 125 -16.58 -13.22 8.17
N THR A 126 -15.54 -13.36 7.36
CA THR A 126 -14.31 -14.10 7.69
C THR A 126 -13.06 -13.25 7.48
N LEU A 127 -11.93 -13.64 8.08
CA LEU A 127 -10.64 -12.97 7.85
C LEU A 127 -10.23 -13.00 6.37
N ILE A 128 -10.46 -14.13 5.69
CA ILE A 128 -10.21 -14.30 4.24
C ILE A 128 -11.08 -13.35 3.43
N GLY A 129 -12.33 -13.12 3.85
CA GLY A 129 -13.22 -12.13 3.24
C GLY A 129 -12.65 -10.71 3.32
N VAL A 130 -12.14 -10.33 4.49
CA VAL A 130 -11.49 -9.02 4.69
C VAL A 130 -10.20 -8.90 3.85
N GLN A 131 -9.40 -9.97 3.77
CA GLN A 131 -8.21 -10.01 2.92
C GLN A 131 -8.58 -9.89 1.44
N HIS A 132 -9.61 -10.60 0.97
CA HIS A 132 -10.16 -10.46 -0.38
C HIS A 132 -10.55 -9.01 -0.65
N SER A 133 -11.34 -8.39 0.23
CA SER A 133 -11.84 -7.03 0.03
C SER A 133 -10.70 -6.01 0.06
N SER A 134 -9.70 -6.19 0.92
CA SER A 134 -8.48 -5.37 0.95
C SER A 134 -7.66 -5.48 -0.34
N MET A 135 -7.58 -6.68 -0.92
CA MET A 135 -6.92 -6.89 -2.21
C MET A 135 -7.71 -6.26 -3.36
N ARG A 136 -9.05 -6.27 -3.31
CA ARG A 136 -9.88 -5.53 -4.26
C ARG A 136 -9.67 -4.02 -4.15
N ASP A 137 -9.56 -3.48 -2.94
CA ASP A 137 -9.23 -2.06 -2.72
C ASP A 137 -7.89 -1.73 -3.41
N TRP A 138 -6.89 -2.57 -3.24
CA TRP A 138 -5.58 -2.38 -3.86
C TRP A 138 -5.63 -2.47 -5.40
N TRP A 139 -6.39 -3.41 -5.95
CA TRP A 139 -6.60 -3.52 -7.40
C TRP A 139 -7.25 -2.25 -7.97
N LEU A 140 -8.29 -1.72 -7.30
CA LEU A 140 -9.01 -0.50 -7.72
C LEU A 140 -8.13 0.75 -7.72
N LEU A 141 -7.27 0.89 -6.72
CA LEU A 141 -6.30 2.01 -6.69
C LEU A 141 -5.37 1.97 -7.88
N ASN A 142 -4.84 0.79 -8.21
CA ASN A 142 -3.89 0.64 -9.31
C ASN A 142 -4.56 0.74 -10.68
N SER A 143 -5.86 0.43 -10.79
CA SER A 143 -6.64 0.72 -12.00
C SER A 143 -6.98 2.20 -12.15
N GLY A 144 -6.68 3.03 -11.14
CA GLY A 144 -6.92 4.48 -11.15
C GLY A 144 -8.31 4.91 -10.71
N ASP A 145 -9.17 4.00 -10.24
CA ASP A 145 -10.52 4.32 -9.77
C ASP A 145 -10.50 4.61 -8.26
N LEU A 146 -9.94 5.77 -7.90
CA LEU A 146 -9.74 6.18 -6.51
C LEU A 146 -11.06 6.32 -5.75
N VAL A 147 -12.12 6.78 -6.42
CA VAL A 147 -13.44 6.96 -5.80
C VAL A 147 -14.09 5.62 -5.51
N GLN A 148 -14.03 4.67 -6.45
CA GLN A 148 -14.53 3.32 -6.21
C GLN A 148 -13.69 2.60 -5.15
N ALA A 149 -12.37 2.76 -5.15
CA ALA A 149 -11.48 2.21 -4.12
C ALA A 149 -11.87 2.70 -2.72
N TRP A 150 -12.03 4.01 -2.53
CA TRP A 150 -12.44 4.59 -1.25
C TRP A 150 -13.86 4.16 -0.83
N THR A 151 -14.79 4.09 -1.78
CA THR A 151 -16.17 3.68 -1.50
C THR A 151 -16.22 2.22 -1.05
N HIS A 152 -15.52 1.34 -1.77
CA HIS A 152 -15.43 -0.08 -1.46
C HIS A 152 -14.71 -0.32 -0.12
N SER A 153 -13.63 0.41 0.15
CA SER A 153 -12.88 0.25 1.40
C SER A 153 -13.69 0.59 2.64
N SER A 154 -14.70 1.45 2.51
CA SER A 154 -15.65 1.71 3.59
C SER A 154 -16.32 0.42 4.07
N GLN A 155 -16.65 -0.51 3.16
CA GLN A 155 -17.22 -1.80 3.49
C GLN A 155 -16.15 -2.74 4.06
N THR A 156 -14.96 -2.78 3.45
CA THR A 156 -13.80 -3.57 3.96
C THR A 156 -13.51 -3.24 5.42
N ILE A 157 -13.51 -1.95 5.77
CA ILE A 157 -13.26 -1.47 7.14
C ILE A 157 -14.38 -1.88 8.08
N ARG A 158 -15.66 -1.72 7.69
CA ARG A 158 -16.80 -2.16 8.50
C ARG A 158 -16.77 -3.66 8.73
N ASP A 159 -16.44 -4.46 7.72
CA ASP A 159 -16.33 -5.92 7.83
C ASP A 159 -15.19 -6.32 8.78
N ALA A 160 -14.03 -5.67 8.65
CA ALA A 160 -12.89 -5.85 9.56
C ALA A 160 -13.25 -5.52 11.01
N MET A 161 -13.99 -4.42 11.22
CA MET A 161 -14.47 -4.05 12.55
C MET A 161 -15.51 -5.04 13.08
N ALA A 162 -16.43 -5.52 12.24
CA ALA A 162 -17.48 -6.47 12.60
C ALA A 162 -16.91 -7.81 13.09
N ILE A 163 -15.81 -8.29 12.51
CA ILE A 163 -15.09 -9.49 12.99
C ILE A 163 -14.08 -9.20 14.11
N GLY A 164 -14.05 -7.96 14.62
CA GLY A 164 -13.26 -7.57 15.78
C GLY A 164 -11.77 -7.32 15.54
N LEU A 165 -11.32 -7.03 14.31
CA LEU A 165 -9.89 -6.82 14.02
C LEU A 165 -9.29 -5.58 14.71
N HIS A 166 -10.13 -4.60 15.05
CA HIS A 166 -9.75 -3.37 15.75
C HIS A 166 -9.48 -3.55 17.26
N ARG A 167 -9.79 -4.73 17.80
CA ARG A 167 -9.68 -5.05 19.24
C ARG A 167 -8.51 -5.98 19.47
N GLU A 168 -7.87 -5.87 20.63
CA GLU A 168 -6.86 -6.85 21.03
C GLU A 168 -7.50 -8.26 21.04
N PRO A 169 -6.91 -9.22 20.31
CA PRO A 169 -7.47 -10.57 20.25
C PRO A 169 -7.32 -11.27 21.60
N GLU A 170 -8.33 -12.06 21.95
CA GLU A 170 -8.30 -12.87 23.17
C GLU A 170 -7.27 -14.00 23.03
N ILE A 171 -6.58 -14.31 24.13
CA ILE A 171 -5.71 -15.46 24.25
C ILE A 171 -6.52 -16.55 24.98
N PRO A 172 -6.75 -17.72 24.36
CA PRO A 172 -7.55 -18.77 24.97
C PRO A 172 -6.83 -19.32 26.20
N VAL A 173 -7.60 -19.61 27.25
CA VAL A 173 -7.12 -20.37 28.39
C VAL A 173 -7.16 -21.86 28.00
N THR A 174 -6.03 -22.38 27.54
CA THR A 174 -5.86 -23.80 27.19
C THR A 174 -4.65 -24.39 27.91
N SER A 175 -4.75 -25.68 28.27
CA SER A 175 -3.63 -26.47 28.78
C SER A 175 -2.76 -27.06 27.66
N HIS A 176 -3.21 -26.99 26.40
CA HIS A 176 -2.49 -27.54 25.25
C HIS A 176 -1.58 -26.48 24.64
N ALA A 177 -0.27 -26.69 24.74
CA ALA A 177 0.72 -25.76 24.21
C ALA A 177 0.58 -25.54 22.69
N GLU A 178 0.23 -26.57 21.93
CA GLU A 178 0.04 -26.50 20.48
C GLU A 178 -1.13 -25.59 20.09
N GLU A 179 -2.26 -25.71 20.79
CA GLU A 179 -3.44 -24.85 20.57
C GLU A 179 -3.13 -23.39 20.89
N LEU A 180 -2.38 -23.15 21.97
CA LEU A 180 -1.93 -21.82 22.35
C LEU A 180 -1.03 -21.23 21.26
N LEU A 181 -0.04 -21.99 20.76
CA LEU A 181 0.90 -21.53 19.74
C LEU A 181 0.20 -21.19 18.43
N ASP A 182 -0.67 -22.05 17.92
CA ASP A 182 -1.43 -21.77 16.70
C ASP A 182 -2.34 -20.55 16.87
N CYS A 183 -2.93 -20.37 18.07
CA CYS A 183 -3.73 -19.19 18.37
C CYS A 183 -2.90 -17.89 18.38
N LEU A 184 -1.70 -17.89 18.97
CA LEU A 184 -0.81 -16.72 18.97
C LEU A 184 -0.48 -16.27 17.54
N TRP A 185 -0.17 -17.20 16.64
CA TRP A 185 0.11 -16.87 15.24
C TRP A 185 -1.12 -16.41 14.45
N LYS A 186 -2.30 -17.01 14.71
CA LYS A 186 -3.57 -16.51 14.15
C LYS A 186 -3.89 -15.10 14.62
N ASN A 187 -3.59 -14.79 15.89
CA ASN A 187 -3.75 -13.46 16.45
C ASN A 187 -2.79 -12.45 15.79
N GLU A 188 -1.54 -12.82 15.56
CA GLU A 188 -0.61 -11.99 14.79
C GLU A 188 -1.10 -11.73 13.36
N MET A 189 -1.69 -12.73 12.70
CA MET A 189 -2.30 -12.52 11.38
C MET A 189 -3.46 -11.52 11.41
N ARG A 190 -4.33 -11.61 12.42
CA ARG A 190 -5.42 -10.64 12.61
C ARG A 190 -4.89 -9.22 12.78
N LYS A 191 -3.81 -9.05 13.59
CA LYS A 191 -3.14 -7.75 13.78
C LYS A 191 -2.54 -7.20 12.49
N ARG A 192 -1.88 -8.05 11.69
CA ARG A 192 -1.29 -7.66 10.39
C ARG A 192 -2.36 -7.20 9.40
N VAL A 193 -3.48 -7.93 9.29
CA VAL A 193 -4.61 -7.53 8.44
C VAL A 193 -5.21 -6.21 8.91
N TRP A 194 -5.45 -6.05 10.22
CA TRP A 194 -5.95 -4.79 10.76
C TRP A 194 -5.02 -3.61 10.47
N LEU A 195 -3.72 -3.78 10.68
CA LEU A 195 -2.72 -2.76 10.41
C LEU A 195 -2.86 -2.26 8.97
N ASN A 196 -2.99 -3.18 8.00
CA ASN A 196 -3.10 -2.82 6.59
C ASN A 196 -4.38 -2.05 6.28
N VAL A 197 -5.52 -2.51 6.80
CA VAL A 197 -6.82 -1.83 6.66
C VAL A 197 -6.77 -0.43 7.28
N PHE A 198 -6.21 -0.30 8.48
CA PHE A 198 -6.08 0.98 9.17
C PHE A 198 -5.17 1.96 8.43
N VAL A 199 -3.98 1.50 8.02
CA VAL A 199 -3.03 2.32 7.26
C VAL A 199 -3.62 2.77 5.93
N PHE A 200 -4.40 1.90 5.28
CA PHE A 200 -5.08 2.24 4.04
C PHE A 200 -6.09 3.38 4.23
N ASP A 201 -6.99 3.28 5.22
CA ASP A 201 -8.01 4.29 5.52
C ASP A 201 -7.41 5.67 5.79
N VAL A 202 -6.37 5.73 6.64
CA VAL A 202 -5.69 7.00 6.94
C VAL A 202 -4.98 7.55 5.70
N SER A 203 -4.34 6.68 4.90
CA SER A 203 -3.65 7.10 3.68
C SER A 203 -4.64 7.63 2.63
N ALA A 204 -5.79 6.97 2.45
CA ALA A 204 -6.83 7.44 1.54
C ALA A 204 -7.36 8.82 1.98
N ALA A 205 -7.61 9.01 3.27
CA ALA A 205 -8.05 10.29 3.78
C ALA A 205 -7.02 11.40 3.59
N PHE A 206 -5.75 11.09 3.84
CA PHE A 206 -4.68 12.07 3.82
C PHE A 206 -4.24 12.45 2.39
N PHE A 207 -3.99 11.46 1.53
CA PHE A 207 -3.46 11.66 0.17
C PHE A 207 -4.54 11.85 -0.90
N GLN A 208 -5.80 11.52 -0.61
CA GLN A 208 -6.91 11.70 -1.56
C GLN A 208 -7.93 12.75 -1.08
N GLY A 209 -7.74 13.31 0.11
CA GLY A 209 -8.65 14.30 0.71
C GLY A 209 -10.01 13.73 1.11
N GLN A 210 -10.11 12.42 1.30
CA GLN A 210 -11.36 11.75 1.64
C GLN A 210 -11.62 11.72 3.16
N PRO A 211 -12.88 11.56 3.61
CA PRO A 211 -13.16 11.24 5.00
C PRO A 211 -12.57 9.87 5.41
N MET A 212 -12.06 9.76 6.65
CA MET A 212 -11.75 8.44 7.23
C MET A 212 -13.01 7.77 7.76
N PHE A 213 -13.01 6.45 7.75
CA PHE A 213 -14.07 5.65 8.37
C PHE A 213 -13.73 5.22 9.81
N ASN A 214 -12.47 5.00 10.11
CA ASN A 214 -12.03 4.57 11.45
C ASN A 214 -11.83 5.75 12.40
N ARG A 215 -12.10 5.51 13.69
CA ARG A 215 -11.70 6.41 14.77
C ARG A 215 -10.60 5.75 15.58
N LEU A 216 -9.43 6.40 15.63
CA LEU A 216 -8.26 5.87 16.35
C LEU A 216 -8.58 5.56 17.82
N LYS A 217 -9.44 6.36 18.46
CA LYS A 217 -9.86 6.17 19.87
C LYS A 217 -10.63 4.87 20.13
N GLU A 218 -11.22 4.28 19.09
CA GLU A 218 -12.00 3.04 19.19
C GLU A 218 -11.14 1.80 18.95
N CYS A 219 -9.88 1.98 18.55
CA CYS A 219 -8.95 0.88 18.26
C CYS A 219 -8.13 0.54 19.52
N THR A 220 -8.27 -0.68 20.05
CA THR A 220 -7.51 -1.15 21.23
C THR A 220 -6.38 -2.10 20.88
N VAL A 221 -6.32 -2.57 19.64
CA VAL A 221 -5.32 -3.55 19.20
C VAL A 221 -3.89 -2.97 19.18
N SER A 222 -2.98 -3.74 19.75
CA SER A 222 -1.54 -3.49 19.72
C SER A 222 -0.96 -3.70 18.31
N PRO A 223 0.16 -3.02 17.97
CA PRO A 223 0.90 -3.34 16.74
C PRO A 223 1.30 -4.83 16.70
N PRO A 224 1.35 -5.46 15.51
CA PRO A 224 1.87 -6.81 15.37
C PRO A 224 3.36 -6.87 15.77
N VAL A 225 3.80 -8.05 16.16
CA VAL A 225 5.21 -8.33 16.49
C VAL A 225 6.01 -8.41 15.19
N ASP A 226 7.11 -7.64 15.10
CA ASP A 226 8.02 -7.64 13.94
C ASP A 226 8.79 -8.96 13.85
N CYS A 227 8.20 -9.95 13.19
CA CYS A 227 8.76 -11.29 13.04
C CYS A 227 8.22 -11.99 11.80
N ASP A 228 8.92 -13.01 11.32
CA ASP A 228 8.40 -13.88 10.25
C ASP A 228 7.56 -15.02 10.83
N ILE A 229 6.47 -15.35 10.14
CA ILE A 229 5.61 -16.49 10.52
C ILE A 229 6.29 -17.78 10.05
N PRO A 230 6.66 -18.69 10.98
CA PRO A 230 7.33 -19.93 10.63
C PRO A 230 6.39 -20.86 9.86
N ILE A 231 6.96 -21.68 8.97
CA ILE A 231 6.23 -22.73 8.23
C ILE A 231 5.51 -23.66 9.21
N ASP A 232 6.19 -24.06 10.27
CA ASP A 232 5.59 -24.78 11.40
C ASP A 232 5.36 -23.84 12.59
N ARG A 233 4.09 -23.44 12.75
CA ARG A 233 3.62 -22.54 13.81
C ARG A 233 3.69 -23.12 15.21
N LEU A 234 3.86 -24.43 15.35
CA LEU A 234 3.90 -25.11 16.65
C LEU A 234 5.31 -25.15 17.26
N THR A 235 6.31 -24.57 16.58
CA THR A 235 7.72 -24.65 17.00
C THR A 235 8.18 -23.49 17.87
N ARG A 236 7.54 -22.31 17.76
CA ARG A 236 7.98 -21.10 18.46
C ARG A 236 6.85 -20.09 18.65
N ILE A 237 6.98 -19.27 19.68
CA ILE A 237 6.12 -18.10 19.90
C ILE A 237 6.54 -16.91 19.01
N PRO A 238 5.65 -15.93 18.74
CA PRO A 238 6.05 -14.67 18.13
C PRO A 238 7.02 -13.90 19.05
N VAL A 239 8.22 -13.63 18.55
CA VAL A 239 9.24 -12.82 19.24
C VAL A 239 9.73 -11.76 18.28
N ALA A 240 9.81 -10.52 18.74
CA ALA A 240 10.31 -9.42 17.93
C ALA A 240 11.75 -9.69 17.50
N ARG A 241 12.04 -9.47 16.22
CA ARG A 241 13.41 -9.52 15.70
C ARG A 241 14.28 -8.47 16.39
N SER A 242 15.57 -8.75 16.47
CA SER A 242 16.57 -7.74 16.86
C SER A 242 16.93 -6.81 15.70
N ASP A 243 17.51 -5.65 16.01
CA ASP A 243 17.94 -4.70 14.98
C ASP A 243 19.07 -5.23 14.09
N PHE A 244 19.80 -6.25 14.54
CA PHE A 244 20.90 -6.90 13.81
C PHE A 244 20.45 -8.10 12.96
N GLU A 245 19.21 -8.54 13.14
CA GLU A 245 18.64 -9.63 12.34
C GLU A 245 18.10 -9.11 11.00
N ARG A 246 18.00 -10.03 10.04
CA ARG A 246 17.46 -9.80 8.71
C ARG A 246 16.14 -8.99 8.78
N PRO A 247 16.00 -7.90 7.99
CA PRO A 247 14.76 -7.14 7.93
C PRO A 247 13.59 -7.99 7.44
N SER A 248 12.40 -7.79 7.99
CA SER A 248 11.15 -8.38 7.50
C SER A 248 10.35 -7.34 6.71
N PRO A 249 9.54 -7.73 5.71
CA PRO A 249 8.62 -6.79 5.06
C PRO A 249 7.67 -6.10 6.05
N LEU A 250 7.34 -6.77 7.16
CA LEU A 250 6.48 -6.23 8.23
C LEU A 250 7.11 -5.03 8.95
N THR A 251 8.44 -4.93 9.01
CA THR A 251 9.14 -3.83 9.68
C THR A 251 8.72 -2.47 9.13
N GLU A 252 8.62 -2.34 7.81
CA GLU A 252 8.14 -1.10 7.16
C GLU A 252 6.72 -0.77 7.59
N ARG A 253 5.84 -1.78 7.62
CA ARG A 253 4.42 -1.63 7.96
C ARG A 253 4.23 -1.15 9.39
N ILE A 254 5.01 -1.67 10.34
CA ILE A 254 4.99 -1.25 11.74
C ILE A 254 5.49 0.20 11.87
N LEU A 255 6.57 0.57 11.18
CA LEU A 255 7.08 1.94 11.16
C LEU A 255 6.07 2.91 10.54
N ARG A 256 5.44 2.52 9.43
CA ARG A 256 4.36 3.26 8.78
C ARG A 256 3.19 3.48 9.73
N LEU A 257 2.75 2.44 10.45
CA LEU A 257 1.68 2.58 11.45
C LEU A 257 2.01 3.65 12.51
N LYS A 258 3.26 3.74 12.98
CA LYS A 258 3.68 4.74 13.98
C LYS A 258 3.46 6.18 13.49
N ILE A 259 3.91 6.51 12.29
CA ILE A 259 3.74 7.86 11.72
C ILE A 259 2.30 8.11 11.26
N THR A 260 1.62 7.10 10.71
CA THR A 260 0.22 7.20 10.28
C THR A 260 -0.72 7.49 11.45
N ARG A 261 -0.46 6.96 12.65
CA ARG A 261 -1.22 7.33 13.86
C ARG A 261 -1.11 8.82 14.19
N ARG A 262 0.08 9.42 13.99
CA ARG A 262 0.28 10.87 14.19
C ARG A 262 -0.33 11.72 13.07
N LEU A 263 -0.50 11.20 11.85
CA LEU A 263 -1.20 11.91 10.76
C LEU A 263 -2.64 12.26 11.14
N CYS A 264 -3.31 11.40 11.90
CA CYS A 264 -4.66 11.67 12.40
C CYS A 264 -4.72 12.97 13.24
N GLU A 265 -3.65 13.29 13.97
CA GLU A 265 -3.59 14.51 14.80
C GLU A 265 -3.39 15.78 13.94
N ILE A 266 -2.73 15.68 12.78
CA ILE A 266 -2.65 16.80 11.83
C ILE A 266 -4.05 17.15 11.32
N ARG A 267 -4.86 16.14 11.01
CA ARG A 267 -6.23 16.39 10.55
C ARG A 267 -7.10 17.04 11.64
N ASP A 268 -6.93 16.64 12.90
CA ASP A 268 -7.63 17.27 14.02
C ASP A 268 -7.28 18.77 14.15
N LEU A 269 -6.08 19.19 13.71
CA LEU A 269 -5.70 20.60 13.61
C LEU A 269 -6.42 21.30 12.44
N GLU A 270 -6.59 20.65 11.30
CA GLU A 270 -7.28 21.21 10.12
C GLU A 270 -8.76 21.52 10.40
N VAL A 271 -9.41 20.73 11.27
CA VAL A 271 -10.80 20.98 11.71
C VAL A 271 -10.93 22.33 12.46
N GLN A 272 -9.85 22.83 13.05
CA GLN A 272 -9.86 24.11 13.81
C GLN A 272 -9.84 25.35 12.90
N GLY A 273 -9.69 25.16 11.58
CA GLY A 273 -9.73 26.22 10.57
C GLY A 273 -8.59 26.13 9.56
N PRO A 274 -8.59 27.01 8.53
CA PRO A 274 -7.66 26.94 7.40
C PRO A 274 -6.20 27.16 7.77
N ILE A 275 -5.94 27.77 8.94
CA ILE A 275 -4.60 27.94 9.52
C ILE A 275 -4.73 27.53 10.98
N PRO A 276 -4.25 26.33 11.36
CA PRO A 276 -4.34 25.89 12.75
C PRO A 276 -3.62 26.86 13.69
N ARG A 277 -4.22 27.12 14.87
CA ARG A 277 -3.71 28.13 15.81
C ARG A 277 -2.77 27.55 16.87
N ASP A 278 -2.77 26.23 17.04
CA ASP A 278 -1.94 25.54 18.02
C ASP A 278 -0.49 25.38 17.51
N ALA A 279 0.31 26.44 17.70
CA ALA A 279 1.70 26.46 17.27
C ALA A 279 2.58 25.44 18.01
N GLU A 280 2.27 25.13 19.28
CA GLU A 280 3.01 24.15 20.06
C GLU A 280 2.75 22.74 19.55
N LYS A 281 1.49 22.42 19.21
CA LYS A 281 1.17 21.12 18.60
C LYS A 281 1.84 20.94 17.24
N VAL A 282 1.88 21.99 16.42
CA VAL A 282 2.60 21.96 15.14
C VAL A 282 4.09 21.71 15.34
N LYS A 283 4.71 22.38 16.32
CA LYS A 283 6.13 22.17 16.66
C LYS A 283 6.39 20.75 17.16
N GLU A 284 5.51 20.22 18.00
CA GLU A 284 5.60 18.85 18.53
C GLU A 284 5.53 17.80 17.41
N LEU A 285 4.55 17.91 16.52
CA LEU A 285 4.42 17.01 15.37
C LEU A 285 5.60 17.12 14.40
N HIS A 286 6.13 18.32 14.18
CA HIS A 286 7.34 18.51 13.39
C HIS A 286 8.53 17.80 14.02
N ASN A 287 8.79 18.03 15.31
CA ASN A 287 9.89 17.39 16.04
C ASN A 287 9.76 15.86 16.01
N PHE A 288 8.54 15.34 16.18
CA PHE A 288 8.26 13.92 16.03
C PHE A 288 8.71 13.39 14.67
N ALA A 289 8.40 14.06 13.57
CA ALA A 289 8.78 13.60 12.22
C ALA A 289 10.31 13.58 12.03
N ILE A 290 11.01 14.59 12.56
CA ILE A 290 12.47 14.65 12.52
C ILE A 290 13.10 13.54 13.38
N GLU A 291 12.61 13.34 14.61
CA GLU A 291 13.07 12.26 15.49
C GLU A 291 12.78 10.88 14.89
N PHE A 292 11.59 10.68 14.33
CA PHE A 292 11.21 9.46 13.65
C PHE A 292 12.18 9.14 12.51
N ARG A 293 12.52 10.12 11.66
CA ARG A 293 13.52 9.95 10.59
C ARG A 293 14.88 9.52 11.13
N ASN A 294 15.34 10.13 12.22
CA ASN A 294 16.67 9.88 12.78
C ASN A 294 16.75 8.52 13.49
N THR A 295 15.63 8.04 14.04
CA THR A 295 15.53 6.77 14.77
C THR A 295 15.15 5.58 13.88
N LEU A 296 14.96 5.79 12.56
CA LEU A 296 14.80 4.69 11.62
C LEU A 296 15.99 3.72 11.70
N PRO A 297 15.77 2.41 11.50
CA PRO A 297 16.84 1.44 11.32
C PRO A 297 17.83 1.89 10.25
N SER A 298 19.12 1.60 10.44
CA SER A 298 20.21 2.08 9.55
C SER A 298 19.96 1.79 8.08
N PHE A 299 19.38 0.62 7.77
CA PHE A 299 19.06 0.20 6.41
C PHE A 299 17.87 0.94 5.77
N TYR A 300 17.06 1.66 6.55
CA TYR A 300 15.98 2.53 6.07
C TYR A 300 16.28 4.02 6.17
N ARG A 301 17.43 4.41 6.74
CA ARG A 301 17.80 5.82 6.90
C ARG A 301 18.20 6.46 5.57
N THR A 302 17.91 7.74 5.43
CA THR A 302 18.39 8.58 4.31
C THR A 302 18.87 9.93 4.86
N PRO A 303 19.98 10.50 4.33
CA PRO A 303 20.91 9.94 3.34
C PRO A 303 21.79 8.80 3.89
N ASP A 304 22.52 8.12 2.99
CA ASP A 304 23.53 7.10 3.28
C ASP A 304 23.04 5.88 4.09
N PRO A 305 22.13 5.06 3.51
CA PRO A 305 21.64 3.86 4.18
C PRO A 305 22.72 2.78 4.33
N ASP A 306 22.55 1.93 5.34
CA ASP A 306 23.20 0.63 5.39
C ASP A 306 22.60 -0.29 4.31
N THR A 307 23.42 -0.67 3.32
CA THR A 307 23.01 -1.48 2.17
C THR A 307 23.33 -2.97 2.32
N THR A 308 23.79 -3.39 3.50
CA THR A 308 24.18 -4.79 3.80
C THR A 308 23.08 -5.79 3.41
N TRP A 309 21.81 -5.43 3.59
CA TRP A 309 20.66 -6.29 3.31
C TRP A 309 20.08 -6.15 1.91
N ASP A 310 20.53 -5.21 1.07
CA ASP A 310 19.84 -4.86 -0.17
C ASP A 310 19.80 -6.02 -1.18
N VAL A 311 20.81 -6.90 -1.16
CA VAL A 311 20.88 -8.10 -2.03
C VAL A 311 20.02 -9.25 -1.49
N GLU A 312 20.06 -9.52 -0.19
CA GLU A 312 19.31 -10.62 0.44
C GLU A 312 17.82 -10.29 0.63
N CYS A 313 17.50 -9.01 0.76
CA CYS A 313 16.16 -8.48 0.92
C CYS A 313 15.87 -7.41 -0.16
N PRO A 314 15.53 -7.80 -1.39
CA PRO A 314 15.28 -6.87 -2.50
C PRO A 314 14.16 -5.86 -2.26
N PHE A 315 13.31 -6.08 -1.26
CA PHE A 315 12.26 -5.14 -0.84
C PHE A 315 12.80 -3.95 -0.01
N VAL A 316 13.99 -4.08 0.61
CA VAL A 316 14.54 -3.06 1.52
C VAL A 316 14.76 -1.71 0.83
N PRO A 317 15.37 -1.62 -0.36
CA PRO A 317 15.48 -0.35 -1.09
C PRO A 317 14.13 0.32 -1.36
N THR A 318 13.12 -0.47 -1.74
CA THR A 318 11.76 0.04 -1.99
C THR A 318 11.14 0.60 -0.71
N HIS A 319 11.25 -0.14 0.41
CA HIS A 319 10.72 0.29 1.71
C HIS A 319 11.43 1.54 2.24
N ARG A 320 12.74 1.65 2.03
CA ARG A 320 13.54 2.84 2.34
C ARG A 320 12.95 4.09 1.67
N GLU A 321 12.66 4.01 0.37
CA GLU A 321 12.06 5.13 -0.36
C GLU A 321 10.61 5.39 0.07
N GLN A 322 9.82 4.34 0.31
CA GLN A 322 8.46 4.47 0.81
C GLN A 322 8.37 5.15 2.18
N LEU A 323 9.32 4.91 3.09
CA LEU A 323 9.43 5.59 4.39
C LEU A 323 9.97 7.01 4.24
N CYS A 324 10.98 7.23 3.39
CA CYS A 324 11.51 8.56 3.08
C CYS A 324 10.39 9.49 2.59
N PHE A 325 9.65 9.06 1.56
CA PHE A 325 8.45 9.74 1.08
C PHE A 325 7.46 10.04 2.19
N LEU A 326 7.14 9.04 3.03
CA LEU A 326 6.10 9.17 4.04
C LEU A 326 6.42 10.23 5.10
N VAL A 327 7.68 10.35 5.51
CA VAL A 327 8.11 11.38 6.47
C VAL A 327 7.98 12.78 5.87
N ASP A 328 8.43 12.98 4.63
CA ASP A 328 8.34 14.29 3.99
C ASP A 328 6.91 14.65 3.59
N ALA A 329 6.08 13.66 3.26
CA ALA A 329 4.65 13.85 3.09
C ALA A 329 3.98 14.34 4.37
N PHE A 330 4.35 13.76 5.52
CA PHE A 330 3.89 14.22 6.83
C PHE A 330 4.32 15.66 7.12
N LEU A 331 5.56 16.03 6.79
CA LEU A 331 6.04 17.42 6.96
C LEU A 331 5.31 18.39 6.04
N ILE A 332 5.08 18.01 4.78
CA ILE A 332 4.26 18.79 3.85
C ILE A 332 2.85 18.99 4.41
N ALA A 333 2.20 17.92 4.89
CA ALA A 333 0.89 17.96 5.52
C ALA A 333 0.79 19.08 6.56
N LEU A 334 1.74 19.04 7.49
CA LEU A 334 1.79 19.88 8.66
C LEU A 334 2.04 21.36 8.31
N HIS A 335 2.87 21.61 7.30
CA HIS A 335 3.32 22.95 6.94
C HIS A 335 2.55 23.59 5.79
N ARG A 336 1.83 22.80 4.98
CA ARG A 336 1.02 23.28 3.84
C ARG A 336 0.05 24.42 4.21
N PRO A 337 -0.70 24.37 5.33
CA PRO A 337 -1.59 25.47 5.73
C PRO A 337 -0.88 26.82 5.90
N TYR A 338 0.43 26.81 6.15
CA TYR A 338 1.23 27.99 6.46
C TYR A 338 2.14 28.44 5.31
N VAL A 339 2.06 27.79 4.13
CA VAL A 339 3.01 27.99 3.02
C VAL A 339 3.08 29.44 2.53
N PHE A 340 1.96 30.19 2.61
CA PHE A 340 1.88 31.60 2.21
C PHE A 340 2.07 32.59 3.36
N THR A 341 2.01 32.13 4.62
CA THR A 341 2.00 33.01 5.80
C THR A 341 3.28 32.93 6.63
N ARG A 342 4.04 31.82 6.53
CA ARG A 342 5.26 31.60 7.31
C ARG A 342 6.40 31.13 6.41
N GLU A 343 7.48 31.91 6.38
CA GLU A 343 8.67 31.57 5.59
C GLU A 343 9.28 30.21 5.98
N ARG A 344 9.36 29.88 7.27
CA ARG A 344 9.89 28.58 7.72
C ARG A 344 9.07 27.40 7.17
N SER A 345 7.74 27.49 7.23
CA SER A 345 6.86 26.45 6.69
C SER A 345 6.98 26.35 5.17
N GLN A 346 7.13 27.47 4.49
CA GLN A 346 7.37 27.48 3.05
C GLN A 346 8.67 26.77 2.67
N ARG A 347 9.78 27.06 3.36
CA ARG A 347 11.07 26.38 3.15
C ARG A 347 10.94 24.88 3.43
N GLN A 348 10.27 24.51 4.52
CA GLN A 348 10.02 23.11 4.83
C GLN A 348 9.26 22.38 3.72
N VAL A 349 8.20 22.99 3.17
CA VAL A 349 7.44 22.41 2.04
C VAL A 349 8.31 22.29 0.79
N TYR A 350 9.15 23.31 0.51
CA TYR A 350 10.09 23.28 -0.61
C TYR A 350 11.09 22.12 -0.49
N ASP A 351 11.76 22.01 0.65
CA ASP A 351 12.77 20.98 0.90
C ASP A 351 12.14 19.58 0.87
N SER A 352 11.02 19.39 1.57
CA SER A 352 10.31 18.11 1.58
C SER A 352 9.78 17.71 0.21
N ALA A 353 9.31 18.65 -0.60
CA ALA A 353 8.86 18.35 -1.97
C ALA A 353 10.02 17.85 -2.85
N LEU A 354 11.21 18.44 -2.73
CA LEU A 354 12.40 17.96 -3.44
C LEU A 354 12.80 16.55 -3.00
N VAL A 355 12.79 16.28 -1.69
CA VAL A 355 13.10 14.95 -1.14
C VAL A 355 12.11 13.90 -1.66
N ILE A 356 10.81 14.20 -1.67
CA ILE A 356 9.79 13.29 -2.23
C ILE A 356 10.06 13.05 -3.71
N LEU A 357 10.34 14.08 -4.51
CA LEU A 357 10.56 13.91 -5.95
C LEU A 357 11.80 13.07 -6.26
N ASP A 358 12.85 13.19 -5.47
CA ASP A 358 14.04 12.34 -5.56
C ASP A 358 13.77 10.90 -5.12
N SER A 359 13.04 10.74 -4.01
CA SER A 359 12.67 9.41 -3.51
C SER A 359 11.83 8.65 -4.52
N GLN A 360 10.84 9.34 -5.09
CA GLN A 360 10.00 8.80 -6.15
C GLN A 360 10.79 8.54 -7.45
N GLU A 361 11.90 9.25 -7.70
CA GLU A 361 12.79 8.95 -8.84
C GLU A 361 13.54 7.64 -8.62
N ARG A 362 14.15 7.47 -7.45
CA ARG A 362 14.87 6.24 -7.10
C ARG A 362 13.92 5.05 -7.07
N LEU A 363 12.72 5.24 -6.51
CA LEU A 363 11.67 4.23 -6.48
C LEU A 363 11.21 3.85 -7.89
N PHE A 364 11.01 4.82 -8.78
CA PHE A 364 10.67 4.59 -10.19
C PHE A 364 11.78 3.85 -10.95
N GLN A 365 13.04 4.22 -10.73
CA GLN A 365 14.19 3.54 -11.35
C GLN A 365 14.36 2.11 -10.83
N ALA A 366 14.22 1.88 -9.52
CA ALA A 366 14.34 0.57 -8.89
C ALA A 366 13.27 -0.43 -9.40
N MET A 367 12.11 0.07 -9.81
CA MET A 367 11.03 -0.76 -10.35
C MET A 367 11.21 -1.21 -11.80
N ASN A 368 12.25 -0.76 -12.52
CA ASN A 368 12.47 -1.07 -13.94
C ASN A 368 11.19 -0.94 -14.76
N VAL A 369 10.79 0.30 -15.03
CA VAL A 369 9.48 0.71 -15.61
C VAL A 369 9.13 0.08 -16.95
N SER A 370 10.08 -0.55 -17.63
CA SER A 370 9.76 -1.39 -18.78
C SER A 370 8.91 -2.61 -18.41
N GLU A 371 8.87 -2.97 -17.13
CA GLU A 371 8.34 -4.24 -16.67
C GLU A 371 7.33 -4.10 -15.51
N ALA A 372 7.64 -3.68 -14.29
CA ALA A 372 6.65 -3.75 -13.18
C ALA A 372 6.05 -2.38 -12.81
N PRO A 373 4.73 -2.15 -12.97
CA PRO A 373 4.14 -0.85 -12.78
C PRO A 373 3.35 -0.67 -11.46
N ILE A 374 3.97 -0.13 -10.42
CA ILE A 374 3.20 0.52 -9.34
C ILE A 374 2.72 1.89 -9.80
N TYR A 375 1.67 1.88 -10.64
CA TYR A 375 1.17 3.06 -11.31
C TYR A 375 0.76 4.14 -10.30
N ILE A 376 -0.10 3.82 -9.34
CA ILE A 376 -0.69 4.84 -8.47
C ILE A 376 0.27 5.31 -7.38
N GLY A 377 1.07 4.39 -6.83
CA GLY A 377 2.06 4.65 -5.79
C GLY A 377 3.19 5.57 -6.25
N CYS A 378 3.49 5.60 -7.55
CA CYS A 378 4.43 6.57 -8.13
C CYS A 378 3.74 7.83 -8.68
N THR A 379 2.47 7.76 -9.06
CA THR A 379 1.76 8.88 -9.71
C THR A 379 1.36 9.95 -8.72
N LEU A 380 0.61 9.58 -7.66
CA LEU A 380 0.05 10.57 -6.73
C LEU A 380 1.15 11.32 -5.96
N PRO A 381 2.11 10.66 -5.29
CA PRO A 381 3.18 11.36 -4.59
C PRO A 381 4.01 12.28 -5.47
N THR A 382 4.30 11.85 -6.71
CA THR A 382 5.04 12.67 -7.69
C THR A 382 4.26 13.94 -8.04
N PHE A 383 2.97 13.78 -8.37
CA PHE A 383 2.13 14.91 -8.76
C PHE A 383 1.92 15.89 -7.62
N GLU A 384 1.56 15.42 -6.42
CA GLU A 384 1.29 16.29 -5.27
C GLU A 384 2.52 17.10 -4.85
N ALA A 385 3.69 16.45 -4.74
CA ALA A 385 4.93 17.14 -4.40
C ALA A 385 5.34 18.14 -5.48
N ALA A 386 5.23 17.78 -6.77
CA ALA A 386 5.57 18.68 -7.86
C ALA A 386 4.65 19.90 -7.94
N VAL A 387 3.34 19.73 -7.72
CA VAL A 387 2.39 20.85 -7.69
C VAL A 387 2.71 21.80 -6.53
N LEU A 388 2.97 21.27 -5.33
CA LEU A 388 3.31 22.11 -4.18
C LEU A 388 4.64 22.85 -4.37
N LEU A 389 5.63 22.18 -4.94
CA LEU A 389 6.90 22.81 -5.32
C LEU A 389 6.67 23.96 -6.32
N ALA A 390 5.84 23.73 -7.34
CA ALA A 390 5.48 24.75 -8.31
C ALA A 390 4.78 25.95 -7.67
N VAL A 391 3.86 25.72 -6.74
CA VAL A 391 3.18 26.79 -5.98
C VAL A 391 4.20 27.63 -5.20
N VAL A 392 5.13 27.00 -4.48
CA VAL A 392 6.15 27.74 -3.72
C VAL A 392 7.01 28.62 -4.63
N LEU A 393 7.43 28.09 -5.77
CA LEU A 393 8.29 28.78 -6.75
C LEU A 393 7.56 29.96 -7.42
N ILE A 394 6.30 29.78 -7.82
CA ILE A 394 5.49 30.84 -8.44
C ILE A 394 5.23 31.98 -7.45
N SER A 395 4.96 31.65 -6.18
CA SER A 395 4.65 32.66 -5.18
C SER A 395 5.89 33.42 -4.67
N ASN A 396 7.10 32.90 -4.88
CA ASN A 396 8.34 33.49 -4.33
C ASN A 396 9.53 33.36 -5.30
N PRO A 397 9.42 33.86 -6.55
CA PRO A 397 10.40 33.59 -7.60
C PRO A 397 11.81 34.11 -7.26
N GLY A 398 11.90 35.29 -6.64
CA GLY A 398 13.20 35.88 -6.27
C GLY A 398 13.96 35.12 -5.18
N ARG A 399 13.28 34.34 -4.32
CA ARG A 399 13.93 33.61 -3.21
C ARG A 399 14.77 32.43 -3.68
N TYR A 400 14.36 31.78 -4.76
CA TYR A 400 14.97 30.53 -5.25
C TYR A 400 15.68 30.71 -6.59
N TYR A 401 15.84 31.94 -7.07
CA TYR A 401 16.39 32.23 -8.40
C TYR A 401 17.79 31.61 -8.59
N GLU A 402 18.71 31.84 -7.66
CA GLU A 402 20.09 31.32 -7.74
C GLU A 402 20.16 29.78 -7.67
N SER A 403 19.20 29.16 -7.00
CA SER A 403 19.12 27.70 -6.83
C SER A 403 18.10 27.02 -7.76
N PHE A 404 17.54 27.76 -8.74
CA PHE A 404 16.39 27.32 -9.54
C PHE A 404 16.66 26.07 -10.38
N TRP A 405 17.92 25.81 -10.73
CA TRP A 405 18.30 24.61 -11.48
C TRP A 405 17.85 23.30 -10.80
N ARG A 406 17.96 23.23 -9.47
CA ARG A 406 17.60 22.04 -8.70
C ARG A 406 16.12 21.68 -8.80
N PRO A 407 15.17 22.58 -8.45
CA PRO A 407 13.75 22.30 -8.61
C PRO A 407 13.34 22.15 -10.07
N TYR A 408 13.95 22.90 -11.00
CA TYR A 408 13.70 22.72 -12.44
C TYR A 408 13.98 21.28 -12.90
N SER A 409 15.16 20.75 -12.55
CA SER A 409 15.55 19.37 -12.88
C SER A 409 14.61 18.34 -12.24
N SER A 410 14.24 18.54 -10.97
CA SER A 410 13.28 17.65 -10.29
C SER A 410 11.88 17.67 -10.94
N LEU A 411 11.37 18.84 -11.33
CA LEU A 411 10.08 18.95 -12.02
C LEU A 411 10.13 18.30 -13.41
N LYS A 412 11.23 18.43 -14.15
CA LYS A 412 11.40 17.76 -15.45
C LYS A 412 11.39 16.24 -15.32
N ARG A 413 12.07 15.68 -14.31
CA ARG A 413 12.03 14.24 -14.02
C ARG A 413 10.64 13.78 -13.60
N ALA A 414 9.94 14.57 -12.78
CA ALA A 414 8.56 14.30 -12.38
C ALA A 414 7.61 14.23 -13.59
N ILE A 415 7.70 15.20 -14.52
CA ILE A 415 6.92 15.20 -15.77
C ILE A 415 7.23 13.95 -16.59
N HIS A 416 8.51 13.66 -16.82
CA HIS A 416 8.92 12.48 -17.60
C HIS A 416 8.37 11.18 -17.01
N ARG A 417 8.44 11.03 -15.68
CA ARG A 417 7.89 9.88 -14.96
C ARG A 417 6.39 9.70 -15.22
N LEU A 418 5.62 10.79 -15.10
CA LEU A 418 4.19 10.77 -15.35
C LEU A 418 3.85 10.47 -16.82
N GLU A 419 4.66 10.93 -17.76
CA GLU A 419 4.53 10.61 -19.19
C GLU A 419 4.77 9.13 -19.47
N CYS A 420 5.76 8.52 -18.82
CA CYS A 420 6.01 7.07 -18.92
C CYS A 420 4.86 6.23 -18.36
N ILE A 421 4.20 6.70 -17.30
CA ILE A 421 3.06 6.01 -16.66
C ILE A 421 1.74 6.24 -17.44
N GLY A 422 1.62 7.40 -18.11
CA GLY A 422 0.41 7.88 -18.79
C GLY A 422 -0.29 6.90 -19.75
N PRO A 423 0.41 6.05 -20.52
CA PRO A 423 -0.22 5.05 -21.39
C PRO A 423 -1.08 4.02 -20.66
N HIS A 424 -0.76 3.74 -19.39
CA HIS A 424 -1.44 2.72 -18.59
C HIS A 424 -2.39 3.32 -17.55
N LEU A 425 -2.10 4.54 -17.09
CA LEU A 425 -2.91 5.25 -16.10
C LEU A 425 -3.24 6.66 -16.62
N PRO A 426 -4.49 6.91 -17.09
CA PRO A 426 -4.90 8.21 -17.61
C PRO A 426 -4.65 9.38 -16.65
N LEU A 427 -4.76 9.13 -15.33
CA LEU A 427 -4.49 10.12 -14.29
C LEU A 427 -3.07 10.70 -14.38
N ALA A 428 -2.06 9.86 -14.66
CA ALA A 428 -0.68 10.32 -14.80
C ALA A 428 -0.49 11.20 -16.04
N ARG A 429 -1.15 10.86 -17.16
CA ARG A 429 -1.14 11.69 -18.38
C ARG A 429 -1.71 13.09 -18.12
N PHE A 430 -2.82 13.20 -17.39
CA PHE A 430 -3.37 14.50 -17.01
C PHE A 430 -2.43 15.25 -16.06
N GLY A 431 -1.83 14.55 -15.09
CA GLY A 431 -0.84 15.13 -14.18
C GLY A 431 0.37 15.72 -14.91
N ALA A 432 0.91 15.00 -15.90
CA ALA A 432 2.01 15.48 -16.73
C ALA A 432 1.68 16.79 -17.45
N ALA A 433 0.51 16.87 -18.11
CA ALA A 433 0.06 18.06 -18.82
C ALA A 433 -0.10 19.29 -17.90
N ILE A 434 -0.64 19.07 -16.69
CA ILE A 434 -0.76 20.13 -15.67
C ILE A 434 0.62 20.62 -15.23
N LEU A 435 1.56 19.70 -14.96
CA LEU A 435 2.91 20.05 -14.53
C LEU A 435 3.73 20.75 -15.62
N GLN A 436 3.57 20.40 -16.89
CA GLN A 436 4.17 21.12 -18.02
C GLN A 436 3.71 22.58 -18.05
N THR A 437 2.40 22.80 -17.84
CA THR A 437 1.83 24.15 -17.77
C THR A 437 2.36 24.91 -16.55
N ALA A 438 2.43 24.27 -15.39
CA ALA A 438 2.97 24.84 -14.16
C ALA A 438 4.45 25.23 -14.33
N LEU A 439 5.27 24.37 -14.93
CA LEU A 439 6.68 24.63 -15.20
C LEU A 439 6.87 25.86 -16.10
N SER A 440 6.02 26.00 -17.13
CA SER A 440 6.05 27.16 -18.02
C SER A 440 5.75 28.46 -17.27
N ARG A 441 4.79 28.43 -16.34
CA ARG A 441 4.47 29.59 -15.47
C ARG A 441 5.60 29.92 -14.49
N ILE A 442 6.28 28.92 -13.93
CA ILE A 442 7.44 29.14 -13.06
C ILE A 442 8.55 29.88 -13.82
N ILE A 443 8.88 29.41 -15.04
CA ILE A 443 9.91 30.04 -15.87
C ILE A 443 9.56 31.51 -16.16
N GLN A 444 8.30 31.78 -16.51
CA GLN A 444 7.83 33.16 -16.73
C GLN A 444 7.91 34.02 -15.45
N ALA A 445 7.61 33.45 -14.28
CA ALA A 445 7.72 34.16 -13.00
C ALA A 445 9.18 34.48 -12.66
N CYS A 446 10.10 33.54 -12.88
CA CYS A 446 11.53 33.73 -12.67
C CYS A 446 12.18 34.71 -13.65
N GLN A 447 11.63 34.87 -14.87
CA GLN A 447 12.11 35.87 -15.84
C GLN A 447 11.65 37.29 -15.51
N LYS A 448 10.57 37.45 -14.73
CA LYS A 448 10.01 38.75 -14.34
C LYS A 448 10.51 39.27 -12.99
N ALA A 449 11.04 38.37 -12.17
CA ALA A 449 11.68 38.67 -10.89
C ALA A 449 13.14 39.06 -11.12
#